data_AF-A0A1E5Q368-F1
#
_entry.id   AF-A0A1E5Q368-F1
#
_cell.length_a   1.000
_cell.length_b   1.000
_cell.length_c   1.000
_cell.angle_alpha   90.00
_cell.angle_beta   90.00
_cell.angle_gamma   90.00
#
_symmetry.space_group_name_H-M   'P 1'
#
loop_
_entity.id
_entity.type
_entity.pdbx_description
1 polymer ?
#
loop_
_entity_poly.entity_id
_entity_poly.type
_entity_poly.pdbx_seq_one_letter_code
_entity_poly.pdbx_strand_id
1 'polypeptide(L)'
;MKLLSKYLRNGLFLENGLFRFTQPASLNDADDARPVVLINKYAQEDLITAYETASRGGRYPRDDDELKDFYLAPYPAGRFDEKSFPGLWPTCEPRLRAAPFASIAEFDNAVAERAVELCLEQANKTVLVFSLSLAVASESMWAHYGNNHEGIEIRFHRDHPFFSDRLFEVDYNDEPVRVSSNGGWVRLGGQTVGTEDILKGKPPDLPSELLYRKRKDWKAEKEMRLLRRPEEATKVSEKKDPKGNDVFLFEVPSDAVDSIVLGYNAPEDLVQSVVNKTEGSCRWSKVKVLRRTLTPTRSVDEVVLISL
;
A
#
# COMPACT_ATOMS: atom_id res chain seq x y z
N MET A 1 4.15 -5.50 -26.57
CA MET A 1 4.81 -4.60 -25.59
C MET A 1 3.91 -4.52 -24.37
N LYS A 2 4.43 -4.73 -23.16
CA LYS A 2 3.60 -4.65 -21.95
C LYS A 2 3.53 -3.18 -21.50
N LEU A 3 2.33 -2.65 -21.34
CA LEU A 3 2.11 -1.28 -20.90
C LEU A 3 1.56 -1.26 -19.47
N LEU A 4 1.85 -0.18 -18.76
CA LEU A 4 1.23 0.18 -17.48
C LEU A 4 0.43 1.47 -17.68
N SER A 5 -0.72 1.61 -17.02
CA SER A 5 -1.55 2.81 -17.09
C SER A 5 -1.62 3.55 -15.75
N LYS A 6 -1.62 4.89 -15.82
CA LYS A 6 -1.99 5.77 -14.71
C LYS A 6 -3.05 6.75 -15.19
N TYR A 7 -4.13 6.88 -14.42
CA TYR A 7 -5.20 7.82 -14.70
C TYR A 7 -5.02 9.07 -13.87
N LEU A 8 -5.17 10.24 -14.49
CA LEU A 8 -5.08 11.55 -13.85
C LEU A 8 -6.24 12.43 -14.30
N ARG A 9 -6.59 13.41 -13.47
CA ARG A 9 -7.65 14.39 -13.79
C ARG A 9 -7.17 15.50 -14.74
N ASN A 10 -5.87 15.77 -14.77
CA ASN A 10 -5.30 16.86 -15.56
C ASN A 10 -3.87 16.52 -16.03
N GLY A 11 -3.34 17.32 -16.95
CA GLY A 11 -2.00 17.18 -17.52
C GLY A 11 -0.90 17.97 -16.79
N LEU A 12 -1.00 18.21 -15.48
CA LEU A 12 0.00 19.03 -14.76
C LEU A 12 1.43 18.46 -14.84
N PHE A 13 1.57 17.13 -14.92
CA PHE A 13 2.87 16.48 -15.07
C PHE A 13 3.59 16.90 -16.36
N LEU A 14 2.89 17.40 -17.38
CA LEU A 14 3.52 17.87 -18.62
C LEU A 14 4.42 19.10 -18.39
N GLU A 15 4.23 19.83 -17.28
CA GLU A 15 5.03 21.03 -16.98
C GLU A 15 6.41 20.68 -16.43
N ASN A 16 6.56 19.56 -15.73
CA ASN A 16 7.76 19.25 -14.93
C ASN A 16 8.14 17.77 -14.87
N GLY A 17 7.33 16.88 -15.43
CA GLY A 17 7.50 15.43 -15.37
C GLY A 17 7.30 14.82 -13.99
N LEU A 18 6.73 15.57 -13.04
CA LEU A 18 6.58 15.13 -11.66
C LEU A 18 5.26 14.40 -11.43
N PHE A 19 5.37 13.23 -10.80
CA PHE A 19 4.25 12.40 -10.39
C PHE A 19 4.20 12.26 -8.88
N ARG A 20 2.99 12.28 -8.33
CA ARG A 20 2.79 12.01 -6.90
C ARG A 20 2.96 10.53 -6.62
N PHE A 21 3.80 10.23 -5.64
CA PHE A 21 3.87 8.93 -4.98
C PHE A 21 3.20 9.07 -3.61
N THR A 22 2.40 8.09 -3.22
CA THR A 22 1.43 8.21 -2.12
C THR A 22 1.92 7.42 -0.92
N GLN A 23 1.93 8.04 0.26
CA GLN A 23 2.18 7.29 1.50
C GLN A 23 1.01 6.34 1.79
N PRO A 24 1.23 5.17 2.43
CA PRO A 24 0.19 4.20 2.77
C PRO A 24 -1.07 4.79 3.40
N ALA A 25 -0.96 5.71 4.36
CA ALA A 25 -2.12 6.32 5.02
C ALA A 25 -2.99 7.16 4.07
N SER A 26 -2.46 7.55 2.90
CA SER A 26 -3.12 8.36 1.88
C SER A 26 -3.61 7.58 0.67
N LEU A 27 -3.52 6.24 0.70
CA LEU A 27 -4.19 5.40 -0.30
C LEU A 27 -5.71 5.62 -0.26
N ASN A 28 -6.35 5.28 -1.38
CA ASN A 28 -7.76 5.56 -1.64
C ASN A 28 -8.70 4.56 -0.93
N ASP A 29 -8.28 3.31 -0.77
CA ASP A 29 -8.95 2.35 0.10
C ASP A 29 -8.49 2.59 1.54
N ALA A 30 -9.44 2.80 2.45
CA ALA A 30 -9.18 3.12 3.85
C ALA A 30 -8.68 1.90 4.65
N ASP A 31 -8.94 0.70 4.15
CA ASP A 31 -8.47 -0.55 4.76
C ASP A 31 -7.19 -1.08 4.09
N ASP A 32 -6.67 -0.39 3.07
CA ASP A 32 -5.40 -0.72 2.40
C ASP A 32 -4.22 -0.51 3.35
N ALA A 33 -3.24 -1.42 3.28
CA ALA A 33 -2.06 -1.43 4.14
C ALA A 33 -2.36 -1.32 5.64
N ARG A 34 -3.54 -1.76 6.08
CA ARG A 34 -3.97 -1.72 7.47
C ARG A 34 -4.06 -3.13 8.07
N PRO A 35 -3.23 -3.45 9.08
CA PRO A 35 -3.32 -4.76 9.71
C PRO A 35 -4.51 -4.84 10.67
N VAL A 36 -5.01 -6.06 10.89
CA VAL A 36 -6.15 -6.33 11.78
C VAL A 36 -5.71 -7.11 13.01
N VAL A 37 -6.16 -6.66 14.18
CA VAL A 37 -5.85 -7.27 15.47
C VAL A 37 -6.63 -8.58 15.66
N LEU A 38 -5.94 -9.61 16.17
CA LEU A 38 -6.51 -10.88 16.62
C LEU A 38 -6.08 -11.15 18.06
N ILE A 39 -7.03 -11.13 19.00
CA ILE A 39 -6.77 -11.39 20.42
C ILE A 39 -7.06 -12.85 20.77
N ASN A 40 -6.15 -13.47 21.55
CA ASN A 40 -6.21 -14.86 22.02
C ASN A 40 -6.37 -15.88 20.88
N LYS A 41 -5.85 -15.55 19.70
CA LYS A 41 -5.89 -16.38 18.49
C LYS A 41 -4.56 -16.29 17.78
N TYR A 42 -4.28 -17.30 16.97
CA TYR A 42 -3.15 -17.30 16.05
C TYR A 42 -3.64 -16.99 14.64
N ALA A 43 -2.86 -16.20 13.92
CA ALA A 43 -3.03 -15.96 12.49
C ALA A 43 -2.40 -17.08 11.68
N GLN A 44 -2.77 -17.20 10.40
CA GLN A 44 -2.13 -18.15 9.50
C GLN A 44 -0.64 -17.81 9.31
N GLU A 45 -0.31 -16.52 9.27
CA GLU A 45 1.07 -16.03 9.19
C GLU A 45 1.92 -16.47 10.40
N ASP A 46 1.32 -16.61 11.58
CA ASP A 46 2.01 -17.12 12.78
C ASP A 46 2.42 -18.58 12.59
N LEU A 47 1.49 -19.42 12.09
CA LEU A 47 1.73 -20.83 11.83
C LEU A 47 2.80 -21.03 10.76
N ILE A 48 2.75 -20.23 9.68
CA ILE A 48 3.76 -20.25 8.62
C ILE A 48 5.14 -19.91 9.20
N THR A 49 5.26 -18.82 9.96
CA THR A 49 6.53 -18.40 10.57
C THR A 49 7.06 -19.44 11.56
N ALA A 50 6.17 -20.03 12.36
CA ALA A 50 6.53 -21.12 13.27
C ALA A 50 7.05 -22.35 12.52
N TYR A 51 6.39 -22.73 11.42
CA TYR A 51 6.80 -23.87 10.60
C TYR A 51 8.17 -23.64 9.94
N GLU A 52 8.41 -22.45 9.40
CA GLU A 52 9.71 -22.07 8.86
C GLU A 52 10.81 -22.12 9.93
N THR A 53 10.51 -21.62 11.13
CA THR A 53 11.44 -21.65 12.27
C THR A 53 11.75 -23.09 12.69
N ALA A 54 10.72 -23.93 12.79
CA ALA A 54 10.88 -25.35 13.11
C ALA A 54 11.74 -26.06 12.06
N SER A 55 11.44 -25.84 10.78
CA SER A 55 12.13 -26.44 9.64
C SER A 55 13.60 -26.04 9.59
N ARG A 56 13.92 -24.76 9.84
CA ARG A 56 15.32 -24.28 9.96
C ARG A 56 16.05 -24.94 11.13
N GLY A 57 15.33 -25.28 12.20
CA GLY A 57 15.85 -26.05 13.33
C GLY A 57 15.90 -27.57 13.10
N GLY A 58 15.58 -28.06 11.90
CA GLY A 58 15.58 -29.49 11.57
C GLY A 58 14.39 -30.28 12.13
N ARG A 59 13.33 -29.59 12.57
CA ARG A 59 12.09 -30.21 13.04
C ARG A 59 10.98 -30.01 12.00
N TYR A 60 10.19 -31.05 11.78
CA TYR A 60 9.04 -31.01 10.87
C TYR A 60 7.78 -31.35 11.68
N PRO A 61 7.10 -30.33 12.23
CA PRO A 61 5.88 -30.52 13.01
C PRO A 61 4.82 -31.26 12.21
N ARG A 62 4.04 -32.12 12.89
CA ARG A 62 3.05 -32.98 12.23
C ARG A 62 1.72 -32.28 11.96
N ASP A 63 1.40 -31.29 12.78
CA ASP A 63 0.15 -30.54 12.77
C ASP A 63 0.33 -29.15 13.39
N ASP A 64 -0.73 -28.34 13.29
CA ASP A 64 -0.77 -26.97 13.81
C ASP A 64 -0.71 -26.92 15.33
N ASP A 65 -1.12 -27.97 16.04
CA ASP A 65 -1.12 -27.98 17.51
C ASP A 65 0.32 -28.14 18.03
N GLU A 66 1.13 -28.97 17.37
CA GLU A 66 2.57 -29.04 17.64
C GLU A 66 3.26 -27.69 17.34
N LEU A 67 2.87 -26.97 16.28
CA LEU A 67 3.38 -25.61 16.04
C LEU A 67 3.02 -24.66 17.17
N LYS A 68 1.75 -24.68 17.60
CA LYS A 68 1.26 -23.81 18.67
C LYS A 68 2.01 -24.07 19.96
N ASP A 69 2.07 -25.31 20.41
CA ASP A 69 2.62 -25.67 21.72
C ASP A 69 4.13 -25.38 21.84
N PHE A 70 4.89 -25.57 20.76
CA PHE A 70 6.35 -25.48 20.82
C PHE A 70 6.92 -24.14 20.34
N TYR A 71 6.20 -23.40 19.50
CA TYR A 71 6.72 -22.19 18.84
C TYR A 71 5.86 -20.94 19.04
N LEU A 72 4.57 -21.08 19.35
CA LEU A 72 3.67 -19.94 19.48
C LEU A 72 3.13 -19.69 20.89
N ALA A 73 3.01 -20.74 21.70
CA ALA A 73 2.57 -20.64 23.08
C ALA A 73 3.68 -20.02 23.93
N PRO A 74 3.38 -19.01 24.76
CA PRO A 74 4.34 -18.50 25.71
C PRO A 74 4.69 -19.57 26.74
N TYR A 75 5.96 -19.64 27.14
CA TYR A 75 6.40 -20.45 28.27
C TYR A 75 7.08 -19.56 29.34
N PRO A 76 6.68 -19.63 30.61
CA PRO A 76 5.58 -20.46 31.14
C PRO A 76 4.20 -19.99 30.66
N ALA A 77 3.25 -20.92 30.53
CA ALA A 77 1.90 -20.63 30.02
C ALA A 77 1.07 -19.71 30.93
N GLY A 78 1.43 -19.62 32.23
CA GLY A 78 0.76 -18.75 33.19
C GLY A 78 1.38 -17.35 33.19
N ARG A 79 0.55 -16.33 32.94
CA ARG A 79 0.94 -14.93 33.12
C ARG A 79 0.62 -14.45 34.53
N PHE A 80 1.35 -13.42 34.97
CA PHE A 80 1.00 -12.66 36.16
C PHE A 80 -0.34 -11.98 35.92
N ASP A 81 -1.42 -12.50 36.51
CA ASP A 81 -2.77 -11.95 36.52
C ASP A 81 -3.24 -11.68 37.93
N GLU A 82 -4.28 -10.85 38.11
CA GLU A 82 -4.75 -10.52 39.47
C GLU A 82 -5.20 -11.76 40.25
N LYS A 83 -5.69 -12.79 39.55
CA LYS A 83 -6.21 -14.01 40.18
C LYS A 83 -5.10 -14.88 40.76
N SER A 84 -4.02 -15.05 40.01
CA SER A 84 -2.92 -15.98 40.30
C SER A 84 -1.74 -15.26 40.97
N PHE A 85 -1.61 -13.95 40.71
CA PHE A 85 -0.53 -13.08 41.16
C PHE A 85 -1.04 -11.65 41.48
N PRO A 86 -1.85 -11.49 42.54
CA PRO A 86 -2.44 -10.20 42.92
C PRO A 86 -1.40 -9.07 42.99
N GLY A 87 -1.68 -7.94 42.32
CA GLY A 87 -0.81 -6.75 42.31
C GLY A 87 0.49 -6.85 41.51
N LEU A 88 0.79 -7.99 40.87
CA LEU A 88 2.00 -8.16 40.05
C LEU A 88 1.78 -7.94 38.55
N TRP A 89 0.54 -7.90 38.09
CA TRP A 89 0.23 -7.58 36.70
C TRP A 89 0.19 -6.05 36.50
N PRO A 90 0.62 -5.53 35.34
CA PRO A 90 0.69 -4.10 35.09
C PRO A 90 -0.70 -3.51 34.90
N THR A 91 -1.38 -3.19 36.01
CA THR A 91 -2.68 -2.52 36.03
C THR A 91 -2.61 -1.14 35.39
N CYS A 92 -1.43 -0.51 35.35
CA CYS A 92 -1.21 0.78 34.72
C CYS A 92 -0.02 0.71 33.75
N GLU A 93 -0.19 1.24 32.55
CA GLU A 93 0.89 1.48 31.59
C GLU A 93 0.68 2.85 30.93
N PRO A 94 1.24 3.93 31.51
CA PRO A 94 1.05 5.30 31.03
C PRO A 94 1.50 5.52 29.57
N ARG A 95 2.39 4.65 29.06
CA ARG A 95 2.84 4.69 27.65
C ARG A 95 1.73 4.30 26.67
N LEU A 96 0.73 3.53 27.13
CA LEU A 96 -0.44 3.15 26.34
C LEU A 96 -1.62 4.08 26.62
N ARG A 97 -1.93 4.31 27.91
CA ARG A 97 -3.02 5.21 28.33
C ARG A 97 -2.92 5.62 29.80
N ALA A 98 -3.60 6.71 30.16
CA ALA A 98 -3.60 7.23 31.53
C ALA A 98 -4.44 6.39 32.52
N ALA A 99 -5.53 5.76 32.06
CA ALA A 99 -6.43 4.98 32.91
C ALA A 99 -5.90 3.55 33.14
N PRO A 100 -6.10 2.98 34.34
CA PRO A 100 -5.72 1.60 34.60
C PRO A 100 -6.50 0.62 33.70
N PHE A 101 -5.90 -0.52 33.40
CA PHE A 101 -6.53 -1.67 32.78
C PHE A 101 -7.39 -2.43 33.78
N ALA A 102 -8.55 -2.92 33.34
CA ALA A 102 -9.46 -3.75 34.12
C ALA A 102 -9.11 -5.23 34.02
N SER A 103 -8.35 -5.65 33.00
CA SER A 103 -7.89 -7.02 32.81
C SER A 103 -6.62 -7.11 31.96
N ILE A 104 -5.95 -8.26 31.98
CA ILE A 104 -4.86 -8.56 31.04
C ILE A 104 -5.33 -8.54 29.59
N ALA A 105 -6.53 -9.04 29.32
CA ALA A 105 -7.05 -9.05 27.94
C ALA A 105 -7.15 -7.62 27.38
N GLU A 106 -7.54 -6.66 28.22
CA GLU A 106 -7.57 -5.25 27.86
C GLU A 106 -6.16 -4.67 27.65
N PHE A 107 -5.22 -5.03 28.53
CA PHE A 107 -3.81 -4.66 28.36
C PHE A 107 -3.21 -5.21 27.06
N ASP A 108 -3.43 -6.50 26.77
CA ASP A 108 -2.95 -7.16 25.55
C ASP A 108 -3.55 -6.57 24.29
N ASN A 109 -4.83 -6.19 24.34
CA ASN A 109 -5.47 -5.48 23.23
C ASN A 109 -4.82 -4.12 22.99
N ALA A 110 -4.57 -3.34 24.05
CA ALA A 110 -3.91 -2.04 23.92
C ALA A 110 -2.47 -2.15 23.40
N VAL A 111 -1.70 -3.17 23.81
CA VAL A 111 -0.37 -3.43 23.24
C VAL A 111 -0.47 -3.79 21.76
N ALA A 112 -1.43 -4.63 21.36
CA ALA A 112 -1.63 -5.02 19.96
C ALA A 112 -2.07 -3.84 19.09
N GLU A 113 -2.99 -3.00 19.58
CA GLU A 113 -3.39 -1.75 18.93
C GLU A 113 -2.20 -0.80 18.77
N ARG A 114 -1.36 -0.66 19.80
CA ARG A 114 -0.14 0.14 19.70
C ARG A 114 0.84 -0.42 18.67
N ALA A 115 0.93 -1.73 18.52
CA ALA A 115 1.74 -2.36 17.48
C ALA A 115 1.21 -2.04 16.06
N VAL A 116 -0.12 -2.01 15.87
CA VAL A 116 -0.75 -1.57 14.61
C VAL A 116 -0.41 -0.10 14.32
N GLU A 117 -0.52 0.78 15.31
CA GLU A 117 -0.18 2.20 15.16
C GLU A 117 1.27 2.38 14.72
N LEU A 118 2.22 1.74 15.40
CA LEU A 118 3.65 1.81 15.07
C LEU A 118 3.94 1.26 13.67
N CYS A 119 3.28 0.18 13.28
CA CYS A 119 3.38 -0.39 11.94
C CYS A 119 2.92 0.61 10.87
N LEU A 120 1.76 1.24 11.06
CA LEU A 120 1.23 2.25 10.15
C LEU A 120 2.10 3.50 10.09
N GLU A 121 2.56 4.00 11.24
CA GLU A 121 3.50 5.12 11.34
C GLU A 121 4.80 4.83 10.56
N GLN A 122 5.36 3.64 10.74
CA GLN A 122 6.57 3.20 10.07
C GLN A 122 6.37 3.07 8.56
N ALA A 123 5.27 2.45 8.11
CA ALA A 123 4.93 2.33 6.70
C ALA A 123 4.77 3.70 6.05
N ASN A 124 4.04 4.60 6.71
CA ASN A 124 3.82 5.97 6.24
C ASN A 124 5.13 6.77 6.16
N LYS A 125 6.07 6.54 7.08
CA LYS A 125 7.36 7.23 7.14
C LYS A 125 8.40 6.71 6.16
N THR A 126 8.32 5.45 5.73
CA THR A 126 9.42 4.80 5.00
C THR A 126 9.09 4.38 3.58
N VAL A 127 7.80 4.30 3.22
CA VAL A 127 7.37 3.78 1.92
C VAL A 127 6.44 4.76 1.22
N LEU A 128 6.68 4.93 -0.08
CA LEU A 128 5.81 5.63 -1.01
C LEU A 128 5.39 4.69 -2.14
N VAL A 129 4.11 4.75 -2.49
CA VAL A 129 3.47 3.86 -3.45
C VAL A 129 3.07 4.64 -4.70
N PHE A 130 3.52 4.19 -5.86
CA PHE A 130 3.00 4.62 -7.15
C PHE A 130 2.17 3.50 -7.78
N SER A 131 0.86 3.59 -7.57
CA SER A 131 -0.13 2.64 -8.09
C SER A 131 -0.35 2.83 -9.58
N LEU A 132 -0.10 1.77 -10.34
CA LEU A 132 -0.27 1.64 -11.79
C LEU A 132 -1.23 0.48 -12.08
N SER A 133 -1.74 0.39 -13.31
CA SER A 133 -2.64 -0.70 -13.71
C SER A 133 -2.12 -1.43 -14.94
N LEU A 134 -2.29 -2.75 -14.97
CA LEU A 134 -2.12 -3.56 -16.19
C LEU A 134 -3.37 -3.55 -17.09
N ALA A 135 -4.51 -3.06 -16.58
CA ALA A 135 -5.77 -2.96 -17.31
C ALA A 135 -5.82 -1.65 -18.12
N VAL A 136 -4.98 -1.57 -19.15
CA VAL A 136 -4.95 -0.45 -20.10
C VAL A 136 -6.32 -0.25 -20.75
N ALA A 137 -6.73 1.01 -20.94
CA ALA A 137 -8.03 1.37 -21.53
C ALA A 137 -9.26 0.79 -20.80
N SER A 138 -9.14 0.40 -19.53
CA SER A 138 -10.26 -0.15 -18.76
C SER A 138 -11.35 0.90 -18.50
N GLU A 139 -12.60 0.59 -18.88
CA GLU A 139 -13.74 1.48 -18.66
C GLU A 139 -14.00 1.77 -17.18
N SER A 140 -13.84 0.77 -16.30
CA SER A 140 -14.01 0.97 -14.87
C SER A 140 -12.95 1.92 -14.32
N MET A 141 -11.70 1.80 -14.79
CA MET A 141 -10.61 2.69 -14.37
C MET A 141 -10.83 4.12 -14.86
N TRP A 142 -11.33 4.28 -16.08
CA TRP A 142 -11.71 5.59 -16.61
C TRP A 142 -12.86 6.23 -15.84
N ALA A 143 -13.87 5.46 -15.45
CA ALA A 143 -14.98 5.93 -14.63
C ALA A 143 -14.50 6.41 -13.24
N HIS A 144 -13.70 5.59 -12.55
CA HIS A 144 -13.28 5.86 -11.16
C HIS A 144 -12.09 6.83 -11.05
N TYR A 145 -11.06 6.67 -11.89
CA TYR A 145 -9.79 7.40 -11.77
C TYR A 145 -9.54 8.37 -12.93
N GLY A 146 -10.15 8.12 -14.09
CA GLY A 146 -10.10 9.02 -15.25
C GLY A 146 -11.09 10.17 -15.19
N ASN A 147 -11.53 10.58 -14.00
CA ASN A 147 -12.52 11.64 -13.75
C ASN A 147 -13.80 11.45 -14.59
N ASN A 148 -14.41 10.26 -14.53
CA ASN A 148 -15.59 9.93 -15.35
C ASN A 148 -15.39 10.19 -16.86
N HIS A 149 -14.25 9.73 -17.39
CA HIS A 149 -13.86 9.87 -18.79
C HIS A 149 -13.55 11.31 -19.24
N GLU A 150 -13.38 12.26 -18.31
CA GLU A 150 -12.99 13.65 -18.60
C GLU A 150 -11.48 13.88 -18.45
N GLY A 151 -10.77 12.95 -17.81
CA GLY A 151 -9.34 13.06 -17.52
C GLY A 151 -8.43 12.50 -18.62
N ILE A 152 -7.26 12.04 -18.20
CA ILE A 152 -6.25 11.43 -19.05
C ILE A 152 -5.79 10.07 -18.49
N GLU A 153 -5.39 9.18 -19.39
CA GLU A 153 -4.63 7.96 -19.12
C GLU A 153 -3.21 8.16 -19.66
N ILE A 154 -2.21 7.88 -18.85
CA ILE A 154 -0.80 7.89 -19.24
C ILE A 154 -0.36 6.44 -19.32
N ARG A 155 0.17 6.05 -20.47
CA ARG A 155 0.69 4.71 -20.71
C ARG A 155 2.20 4.75 -20.60
N PHE A 156 2.76 3.81 -19.87
CA PHE A 156 4.19 3.67 -19.65
C PHE A 156 4.71 2.37 -20.24
N HIS A 157 5.94 2.37 -20.71
CA HIS A 157 6.67 1.16 -21.06
C HIS A 157 7.01 0.39 -19.80
N ARG A 158 6.34 -0.75 -19.57
CA ARG A 158 6.57 -1.59 -18.37
C ARG A 158 8.03 -2.01 -18.22
N ASP A 159 8.67 -2.30 -19.34
CA ASP A 159 10.03 -2.85 -19.38
C ASP A 159 11.12 -1.76 -19.29
N HIS A 160 10.73 -0.49 -19.10
CA HIS A 160 11.67 0.62 -18.95
C HIS A 160 12.45 0.52 -17.62
N PRO A 161 13.77 0.84 -17.57
CA PRO A 161 14.58 0.74 -16.36
C PRO A 161 14.01 1.44 -15.12
N PHE A 162 13.26 2.53 -15.31
CA PHE A 162 12.57 3.24 -14.22
C PHE A 162 11.62 2.33 -13.40
N PHE A 163 11.06 1.29 -14.02
CA PHE A 163 10.15 0.33 -13.39
C PHE A 163 10.81 -1.03 -13.12
N SER A 164 12.10 -1.18 -13.42
CA SER A 164 12.80 -2.47 -13.36
C SER A 164 13.05 -2.95 -11.92
N ASP A 165 13.12 -2.03 -10.96
CA ASP A 165 13.27 -2.32 -9.55
C ASP A 165 12.00 -1.98 -8.76
N ARG A 166 11.64 -2.81 -7.77
CA ARG A 166 10.58 -2.52 -6.79
C ARG A 166 9.17 -2.32 -7.38
N LEU A 167 8.90 -2.86 -8.56
CA LEU A 167 7.56 -2.97 -9.13
C LEU A 167 6.95 -4.33 -8.76
N PHE A 168 5.90 -4.31 -7.95
CA PHE A 168 5.24 -5.51 -7.44
C PHE A 168 3.81 -5.60 -7.95
N GLU A 169 3.36 -6.82 -8.26
CA GLU A 169 1.94 -7.08 -8.51
C GLU A 169 1.21 -7.17 -7.18
N VAL A 170 0.01 -6.58 -7.12
CA VAL A 170 -0.84 -6.65 -5.92
C VAL A 170 -1.38 -8.07 -5.76
N ASP A 171 -1.23 -8.63 -4.56
CA ASP A 171 -1.88 -9.87 -4.14
C ASP A 171 -3.32 -9.58 -3.69
N TYR A 172 -4.29 -10.09 -4.46
CA TYR A 172 -5.70 -9.87 -4.17
C TYR A 172 -6.23 -10.93 -3.20
N ASN A 173 -6.32 -10.54 -1.93
CA ASN A 173 -6.69 -11.40 -0.83
C ASN A 173 -7.58 -10.65 0.17
N ASP A 174 -8.64 -11.32 0.64
CA ASP A 174 -9.59 -10.75 1.61
C ASP A 174 -9.11 -10.95 3.06
N GLU A 175 -8.11 -11.79 3.28
CA GLU A 175 -7.48 -11.96 4.59
C GLU A 175 -6.44 -10.85 4.81
N PRO A 176 -6.68 -9.87 5.70
CA PRO A 176 -5.73 -8.80 5.95
C PRO A 176 -4.48 -9.33 6.65
N VAL A 177 -3.38 -8.58 6.57
CA VAL A 177 -2.22 -8.83 7.43
C VAL A 177 -2.65 -8.74 8.88
N ARG A 178 -2.25 -9.70 9.70
CA ARG A 178 -2.71 -9.78 11.10
C ARG A 178 -1.66 -9.24 12.07
N VAL A 179 -2.16 -8.60 13.12
CA VAL A 179 -1.45 -8.47 14.39
C VAL A 179 -2.09 -9.43 15.37
N SER A 180 -1.44 -10.54 15.70
CA SER A 180 -1.96 -11.47 16.70
C SER A 180 -1.37 -11.17 18.07
N SER A 181 -2.20 -11.30 19.10
CA SER A 181 -1.78 -11.20 20.50
C SER A 181 -2.32 -12.42 21.24
N ASN A 182 -1.42 -13.25 21.74
CA ASN A 182 -1.79 -14.44 22.51
C ASN A 182 -0.82 -14.65 23.66
N GLY A 183 -1.38 -14.69 24.88
CA GLY A 183 -0.60 -14.89 26.10
C GLY A 183 0.55 -13.89 26.25
N GLY A 184 0.29 -12.63 25.89
CA GLY A 184 1.25 -11.52 26.01
C GLY A 184 2.28 -11.42 24.91
N TRP A 185 2.34 -12.40 23.99
CA TRP A 185 3.17 -12.30 22.80
C TRP A 185 2.39 -11.62 21.69
N VAL A 186 2.99 -10.59 21.12
CA VAL A 186 2.46 -9.88 19.95
C VAL A 186 3.25 -10.31 18.72
N ARG A 187 2.55 -10.58 17.63
CA ARG A 187 3.13 -10.87 16.33
C ARG A 187 2.52 -9.99 15.26
N LEU A 188 3.34 -9.47 14.36
CA LEU A 188 2.93 -8.69 13.20
C LEU A 188 3.33 -9.47 11.95
N GLY A 189 2.35 -9.91 11.15
CA GLY A 189 2.62 -10.74 9.98
C GLY A 189 3.40 -12.02 10.32
N GLY A 190 3.11 -12.64 11.47
CA GLY A 190 3.79 -13.85 11.95
C GLY A 190 5.08 -13.60 12.74
N GLN A 191 5.70 -12.44 12.60
CA GLN A 191 6.96 -12.10 13.29
C GLN A 191 6.71 -11.59 14.69
N THR A 192 7.41 -12.15 15.69
CA THR A 192 7.27 -11.73 17.09
C THR A 192 7.85 -10.34 17.31
N VAL A 193 7.07 -9.46 17.92
CA VAL A 193 7.46 -8.10 18.29
C VAL A 193 7.49 -8.00 19.81
N GLY A 194 8.62 -7.55 20.37
CA GLY A 194 8.77 -7.44 21.82
C GLY A 194 7.82 -6.40 22.42
N THR A 195 7.09 -6.77 23.47
CA THR A 195 6.18 -5.85 24.19
C THR A 195 6.90 -4.58 24.62
N GLU A 196 8.11 -4.70 25.18
CA GLU A 196 8.86 -3.54 25.63
C GLU A 196 9.34 -2.64 24.46
N ASP A 197 9.56 -3.21 23.28
CA ASP A 197 9.87 -2.43 22.08
C ASP A 197 8.65 -1.65 21.60
N ILE A 198 7.45 -2.28 21.60
CA ILE A 198 6.17 -1.61 21.33
C ILE A 198 5.93 -0.47 22.32
N LEU A 199 6.11 -0.74 23.62
CA LEU A 199 5.89 0.25 24.67
C LEU A 199 6.88 1.43 24.58
N LYS A 200 8.11 1.18 24.12
CA LYS A 200 9.11 2.24 23.82
C LYS A 200 8.86 2.96 22.50
N GLY A 201 7.85 2.56 21.73
CA GLY A 201 7.55 3.13 20.42
C GLY A 201 8.59 2.79 19.36
N LYS A 202 9.30 1.67 19.50
CA LYS A 202 10.23 1.22 18.47
C LYS A 202 9.42 0.67 17.28
N PRO A 203 9.70 1.13 16.05
CA PRO A 203 8.97 0.68 14.88
C PRO A 203 9.25 -0.81 14.64
N PRO A 204 8.22 -1.62 14.34
CA PRO A 204 8.42 -3.00 13.93
C PRO A 204 8.95 -3.08 12.49
N ASP A 205 9.51 -4.23 12.13
CA ASP A 205 9.74 -4.56 10.72
C ASP A 205 8.38 -4.65 10.00
N LEU A 206 8.32 -4.10 8.79
CA LEU A 206 7.10 -4.10 7.99
C LEU A 206 6.95 -5.43 7.25
N PRO A 207 5.84 -6.17 7.46
CA PRO A 207 5.50 -7.29 6.59
C PRO A 207 5.34 -6.77 5.17
N SER A 208 5.99 -7.42 4.22
CA SER A 208 5.95 -7.00 2.82
C SER A 208 4.51 -7.07 2.28
N GLU A 209 3.74 -8.06 2.74
CA GLU A 209 2.31 -8.26 2.44
C GLU A 209 1.46 -7.05 2.77
N LEU A 210 1.86 -6.25 3.77
CA LEU A 210 1.14 -5.03 4.13
C LEU A 210 1.05 -4.06 2.94
N LEU A 211 2.08 -4.03 2.09
CA LEU A 211 2.21 -3.03 1.03
C LEU A 211 1.60 -3.48 -0.30
N TYR A 212 1.39 -4.77 -0.51
CA TYR A 212 0.86 -5.30 -1.77
C TYR A 212 -0.35 -6.21 -1.63
N ARG A 213 -0.87 -6.46 -0.42
CA ARG A 213 -2.14 -7.17 -0.26
C ARG A 213 -3.31 -6.19 -0.37
N LYS A 214 -4.31 -6.52 -1.18
CA LYS A 214 -5.52 -5.71 -1.37
C LYS A 214 -6.76 -6.61 -1.45
N ARG A 215 -7.91 -6.10 -1.01
CA ARG A 215 -9.18 -6.86 -1.08
C ARG A 215 -9.54 -7.25 -2.51
N LYS A 216 -10.19 -8.41 -2.67
CA LYS A 216 -10.54 -8.95 -4.01
C LYS A 216 -11.51 -8.09 -4.79
N ASP A 217 -12.28 -7.23 -4.12
CA ASP A 217 -13.21 -6.27 -4.76
C ASP A 217 -12.47 -5.33 -5.74
N TRP A 218 -11.18 -5.09 -5.50
CA TRP A 218 -10.33 -4.23 -6.34
C TRP A 218 -9.58 -5.00 -7.44
N LYS A 219 -9.83 -6.30 -7.62
CA LYS A 219 -9.11 -7.16 -8.59
C LYS A 219 -9.22 -6.68 -10.03
N ALA A 220 -10.31 -5.99 -10.36
CA ALA A 220 -10.52 -5.42 -11.70
C ALA A 220 -9.44 -4.37 -12.07
N GLU A 221 -8.79 -3.74 -11.08
CA GLU A 221 -7.74 -2.75 -11.31
C GLU A 221 -6.46 -3.34 -11.86
N LYS A 222 -6.18 -4.62 -11.61
CA LYS A 222 -4.90 -5.28 -11.95
C LYS A 222 -3.70 -4.41 -11.55
N GLU A 223 -3.69 -3.98 -10.30
CA GLU A 223 -2.79 -2.98 -9.77
C GLU A 223 -1.36 -3.51 -9.68
N MET A 224 -0.42 -2.67 -10.08
CA MET A 224 1.01 -2.82 -9.85
C MET A 224 1.47 -1.66 -8.97
N ARG A 225 2.29 -1.92 -7.96
CA ARG A 225 2.84 -0.90 -7.04
C ARG A 225 4.34 -0.76 -7.26
N LEU A 226 4.76 0.42 -7.71
CA LEU A 226 6.17 0.80 -7.67
C LEU A 226 6.45 1.45 -6.31
N LEU A 227 7.37 0.86 -5.54
CA LEU A 227 7.73 1.34 -4.21
C LEU A 227 9.01 2.19 -4.24
N ARG A 228 8.95 3.37 -3.63
CA ARG A 228 10.09 4.27 -3.41
C ARG A 228 10.14 4.71 -1.96
N ARG A 229 11.27 5.28 -1.54
CA ARG A 229 11.45 5.86 -0.21
C ARG A 229 11.32 7.37 -0.25
N PRO A 230 10.84 8.03 0.82
CA PRO A 230 10.74 9.49 0.87
C PRO A 230 12.02 10.25 0.55
N GLU A 231 13.18 9.75 0.96
CA GLU A 231 14.48 10.35 0.67
C GLU A 231 14.87 10.32 -0.81
N GLU A 232 14.22 9.48 -1.63
CA GLU A 232 14.44 9.40 -3.07
C GLU A 232 13.59 10.42 -3.85
N ALA A 233 12.70 11.16 -3.19
CA ALA A 233 11.78 12.08 -3.86
C ALA A 233 12.53 13.24 -4.53
N THR A 234 12.18 13.53 -5.77
CA THR A 234 12.71 14.70 -6.50
C THR A 234 12.30 16.00 -5.82
N LYS A 235 11.08 16.05 -5.29
CA LYS A 235 10.54 17.23 -4.60
C LYS A 235 9.51 16.81 -3.55
N VAL A 236 9.49 17.53 -2.43
CA VAL A 236 8.35 17.52 -1.50
C VAL A 236 7.57 18.82 -1.71
N SER A 237 6.26 18.70 -1.92
CA SER A 237 5.36 19.83 -2.09
C SER A 237 5.21 20.61 -0.77
N GLU A 238 5.11 21.94 -0.86
CA GLU A 238 4.74 22.79 0.28
C GLU A 238 3.28 22.57 0.72
N LYS A 239 2.43 22.13 -0.22
CA LYS A 239 1.04 21.76 0.07
C LYS A 239 0.97 20.33 0.59
N LYS A 240 0.23 20.15 1.67
CA LYS A 240 -0.21 18.84 2.18
C LYS A 240 -1.36 18.29 1.35
N ASP A 241 -1.55 16.98 1.45
CA ASP A 241 -2.73 16.33 0.89
C ASP A 241 -3.99 16.52 1.76
N PRO A 242 -5.17 16.07 1.33
CA PRO A 242 -6.40 16.21 2.11
C PRO A 242 -6.40 15.52 3.48
N LYS A 243 -5.49 14.56 3.72
CA LYS A 243 -5.32 13.86 4.99
C LYS A 243 -4.23 14.51 5.86
N GLY A 244 -3.64 15.64 5.43
CA GLY A 244 -2.58 16.36 6.14
C GLY A 244 -1.17 15.78 5.93
N ASN A 245 -1.02 14.80 5.04
CA ASN A 245 0.25 14.14 4.75
C ASN A 245 1.08 14.91 3.73
N ASP A 246 2.40 14.69 3.74
CA ASP A 246 3.31 15.26 2.75
C ASP A 246 3.03 14.72 1.34
N VAL A 247 3.26 15.58 0.33
CA VAL A 247 3.11 15.19 -1.07
C VAL A 247 4.49 15.06 -1.69
N PHE A 248 4.91 13.81 -1.87
CA PHE A 248 6.17 13.44 -2.49
C PHE A 248 6.02 13.32 -4.00
N LEU A 249 6.91 13.99 -4.72
CA LEU A 249 6.90 14.09 -6.17
C LEU A 249 8.19 13.49 -6.74
N PHE A 250 8.02 12.63 -7.73
CA PHE A 250 9.11 11.96 -8.44
C PHE A 250 9.07 12.32 -9.91
N GLU A 251 10.24 12.60 -10.47
CA GLU A 251 10.40 12.78 -11.90
C GLU A 251 10.33 11.43 -12.62
N VAL A 252 9.41 11.30 -13.57
CA VAL A 252 9.35 10.16 -14.49
C VAL A 252 10.05 10.53 -15.80
N PRO A 253 11.01 9.71 -16.28
CA PRO A 253 11.67 9.92 -17.56
C PRO A 253 10.66 9.95 -18.71
N SER A 254 10.84 10.88 -19.66
CA SER A 254 9.87 11.01 -20.75
C SER A 254 9.90 9.86 -21.74
N ASP A 255 11.03 9.18 -21.88
CA ASP A 255 11.20 7.93 -22.62
C ASP A 255 10.59 6.71 -21.93
N ALA A 256 10.17 6.83 -20.67
CA ALA A 256 9.34 5.83 -20.01
C ALA A 256 7.85 5.93 -20.41
N VAL A 257 7.43 7.08 -20.97
CA VAL A 257 6.05 7.36 -21.37
C VAL A 257 5.85 6.96 -22.82
N ASP A 258 4.93 6.03 -23.05
CA ASP A 258 4.51 5.58 -24.38
C ASP A 258 3.56 6.59 -25.03
N SER A 259 2.50 6.93 -24.32
CA SER A 259 1.40 7.74 -24.84
C SER A 259 0.56 8.36 -23.75
N ILE A 260 -0.13 9.45 -24.12
CA ILE A 260 -1.14 10.13 -23.32
C ILE A 260 -2.46 10.00 -24.06
N VAL A 261 -3.47 9.45 -23.39
CA VAL A 261 -4.80 9.25 -23.95
C VAL A 261 -5.78 10.14 -23.21
N LEU A 262 -6.49 10.99 -23.94
CA LEU A 262 -7.57 11.82 -23.42
C LEU A 262 -8.89 11.05 -23.42
N GLY A 263 -9.68 11.23 -22.37
CA GLY A 263 -11.00 10.63 -22.29
C GLY A 263 -11.97 11.20 -23.32
N TYR A 264 -13.03 10.45 -23.66
CA TYR A 264 -13.99 10.89 -24.68
C TYR A 264 -14.87 12.06 -24.21
N ASN A 265 -14.99 12.27 -22.91
CA ASN A 265 -15.64 13.43 -22.31
C ASN A 265 -14.64 14.52 -21.90
N ALA A 266 -13.35 14.39 -22.26
CA ALA A 266 -12.36 15.39 -21.89
C ALA A 266 -12.76 16.77 -22.44
N PRO A 267 -12.79 17.81 -21.59
CA PRO A 267 -13.18 19.14 -22.03
C PRO A 267 -12.12 19.72 -22.97
N GLU A 268 -12.55 20.56 -23.90
CA GLU A 268 -11.70 20.99 -25.02
C GLU A 268 -10.50 21.84 -24.56
N ASP A 269 -10.63 22.54 -23.43
CA ASP A 269 -9.52 23.26 -22.79
C ASP A 269 -8.42 22.31 -22.30
N LEU A 270 -8.78 21.16 -21.72
CA LEU A 270 -7.83 20.12 -21.34
C LEU A 270 -7.16 19.50 -22.57
N VAL A 271 -7.95 19.18 -23.62
CA VAL A 271 -7.43 18.63 -24.89
C VAL A 271 -6.39 19.57 -25.47
N GLN A 272 -6.74 20.85 -25.66
CA GLN A 272 -5.84 21.85 -26.23
C GLN A 272 -4.61 22.07 -25.33
N SER A 273 -4.79 22.06 -24.00
CA SER A 273 -3.69 22.19 -23.04
C SER A 273 -2.68 21.04 -23.18
N VAL A 274 -3.15 19.79 -23.27
CA VAL A 274 -2.29 18.61 -23.42
C VAL A 274 -1.56 18.63 -24.77
N VAL A 275 -2.27 18.94 -25.86
CA VAL A 275 -1.68 19.04 -27.21
C VAL A 275 -0.58 20.10 -27.22
N ASN A 276 -0.90 21.35 -26.83
CA ASN A 276 0.05 22.46 -26.84
C ASN A 276 1.29 22.20 -25.98
N LYS A 277 1.11 21.65 -24.77
CA LYS A 277 2.21 21.35 -23.86
C LYS A 277 3.09 20.20 -24.36
N THR A 278 2.51 19.26 -25.12
CA THR A 278 3.27 18.14 -25.68
C THR A 278 4.09 18.60 -26.88
N GLU A 279 3.48 19.30 -27.85
CA GLU A 279 4.18 19.82 -29.05
C GLU A 279 5.23 20.89 -28.71
N GLY A 280 4.90 21.78 -27.78
CA GLY A 280 5.80 22.86 -27.36
C GLY A 280 6.96 22.41 -26.47
N SER A 281 7.01 21.13 -26.06
CA SER A 281 7.99 20.63 -25.12
C SER A 281 8.98 19.68 -25.79
N CYS A 282 10.27 20.03 -25.75
CA CYS A 282 11.33 19.11 -26.18
C CYS A 282 11.30 17.79 -25.40
N ARG A 283 10.89 17.83 -24.13
CA ARG A 283 10.78 16.67 -23.24
C ARG A 283 9.74 15.66 -23.74
N TRP A 284 8.59 16.15 -24.20
CA TRP A 284 7.44 15.30 -24.58
C TRP A 284 7.27 15.15 -26.09
N SER A 285 8.20 15.70 -26.88
CA SER A 285 8.20 15.64 -28.35
C SER A 285 8.09 14.22 -28.94
N LYS A 286 8.44 13.19 -28.15
CA LYS A 286 8.37 11.77 -28.51
C LYS A 286 7.16 11.03 -27.92
N VAL A 287 6.22 11.73 -27.32
CA VAL A 287 5.03 11.11 -26.71
C VAL A 287 3.83 11.27 -27.63
N LYS A 288 3.17 10.16 -27.94
CA LYS A 288 1.94 10.18 -28.74
C LYS A 288 0.78 10.71 -27.91
N VAL A 289 -0.08 11.52 -28.53
CA VAL A 289 -1.32 11.97 -27.91
C VAL A 289 -2.50 11.40 -28.67
N LEU A 290 -3.36 10.70 -27.94
CA LEU A 290 -4.55 10.00 -28.43
C LEU A 290 -5.79 10.61 -27.75
N ARG A 291 -6.94 10.55 -28.41
CA ARG A 291 -8.24 10.88 -27.82
C ARG A 291 -9.19 9.73 -28.02
N ARG A 292 -9.84 9.30 -26.93
CA ARG A 292 -10.92 8.33 -27.00
C ARG A 292 -12.14 8.98 -27.67
N THR A 293 -12.82 8.23 -28.52
CA THR A 293 -14.04 8.67 -29.21
C THR A 293 -15.11 7.60 -29.11
N LEU A 294 -16.36 8.00 -28.88
CA LEU A 294 -17.51 7.11 -28.96
C LEU A 294 -17.98 7.01 -30.40
N THR A 295 -18.05 5.80 -30.91
CA THR A 295 -18.67 5.54 -32.22
C THR A 295 -20.19 5.59 -32.11
N PRO A 296 -20.92 5.71 -33.24
CA PRO A 296 -22.39 5.62 -33.24
C PRO A 296 -22.93 4.32 -32.63
N THR A 297 -22.15 3.23 -32.67
CA THR A 297 -22.51 1.93 -32.08
C THR A 297 -22.13 1.81 -30.60
N ARG A 298 -21.67 2.90 -29.98
CA ARG A 298 -21.14 2.96 -28.60
C ARG A 298 -19.91 2.08 -28.37
N SER A 299 -19.14 1.77 -29.41
CA SER A 299 -17.76 1.30 -29.24
C SER A 299 -16.85 2.49 -28.93
N VAL A 300 -15.72 2.21 -28.29
CA VAL A 300 -14.70 3.22 -28.00
C VAL A 300 -13.53 2.97 -28.92
N ASP A 301 -13.19 3.97 -29.71
CA ASP A 301 -11.99 4.01 -30.55
C ASP A 301 -11.00 5.07 -30.00
N GLU A 302 -9.76 5.02 -30.46
CA GLU A 302 -8.73 6.02 -30.16
C GLU A 302 -8.26 6.68 -31.44
N VAL A 303 -8.37 8.00 -31.50
CA VAL A 303 -7.90 8.81 -32.63
C VAL A 303 -6.59 9.49 -32.24
N VAL A 304 -5.63 9.47 -33.15
CA VAL A 304 -4.34 10.15 -32.96
C VAL A 304 -4.52 11.65 -33.13
N LEU A 305 -4.15 12.42 -32.11
CA LEU A 305 -4.06 13.88 -32.17
C LEU A 305 -2.64 14.32 -32.52
N ILE A 306 -1.64 13.62 -31.97
CA ILE A 306 -0.21 13.83 -32.25
C ILE A 306 0.43 12.47 -32.53
N SER A 307 1.04 12.32 -33.70
CA SER A 307 1.90 11.19 -34.08
C SER A 307 3.34 11.63 -34.23
N LEU A 308 4.26 10.70 -33.92
CA LEU A 308 5.71 10.85 -34.10
C LEU A 308 6.15 10.54 -35.52
#